data_AF-A0AAE1YRV9-F1
#
_entry.id   AF-A0AAE1YRV9-F1
#
_cell.length_a   1.000
_cell.length_b   1.000
_cell.length_c   1.000
_cell.angle_alpha   90.00
_cell.angle_beta   90.00
_cell.angle_gamma   90.00
#
_symmetry.space_group_name_H-M   'P 1'
#
loop_
_entity.id
_entity.type
_entity.pdbx_description
1 polymer ?
#
loop_
_entity_poly.entity_id
_entity_poly.type
_entity_poly.pdbx_seq_one_letter_code
_entity_poly.pdbx_strand_id
1 'polypeptide(L)'
;MSKSEAKSLANSLESFEFLLGIVIWYDILFCINMVSKNLQSESMSIDSTIEQIGGALAFFEGYRKNGFAASMNIAKELAFDMDVEPTFPVKRRVLRKKLYDENTDDEDVRSPEEAFEYDYFNIMTNMAIVSLRNRFKELKRFESIFEFLLDSKRLQSLYESEL
;
A
#
# COMPACT_ATOMS: atom_id res chain seq x y z
N MET A 1 4.68 32.75 0.31
CA MET A 1 4.29 32.07 -0.93
C MET A 1 4.03 33.09 -2.01
N SER A 2 4.78 33.05 -3.11
CA SER A 2 4.53 33.90 -4.27
C SER A 2 3.26 33.44 -5.02
N LYS A 3 2.63 34.34 -5.80
CA LYS A 3 1.44 34.00 -6.60
C LYS A 3 1.70 32.84 -7.59
N SER A 4 2.93 32.73 -8.09
CA SER A 4 3.35 31.63 -8.97
C SER A 4 3.46 30.30 -8.24
N GLU A 5 3.98 30.28 -7.01
CA GLU A 5 4.05 29.05 -6.19
C GLU A 5 2.67 28.50 -5.87
N ALA A 6 1.75 29.36 -5.42
CA ALA A 6 0.38 28.96 -5.10
C ALA A 6 -0.34 28.37 -6.33
N LYS A 7 -0.14 28.98 -7.50
CA LYS A 7 -0.72 28.50 -8.77
C LYS A 7 -0.11 27.16 -9.20
N SER A 8 1.20 26.99 -9.05
CA SER A 8 1.87 25.72 -9.34
C SER A 8 1.39 24.59 -8.44
N LEU A 9 1.16 24.88 -7.16
CA LEU A 9 0.65 23.88 -6.21
C LEU A 9 -0.79 23.48 -6.54
N ALA A 10 -1.67 24.45 -6.81
CA ALA A 10 -3.06 24.19 -7.21
C ALA A 10 -3.12 23.26 -8.43
N ASN A 11 -2.36 23.56 -9.47
CA ASN A 11 -2.28 22.71 -10.67
C ASN A 11 -1.77 21.28 -10.36
N SER A 12 -0.90 21.12 -9.38
CA SER A 12 -0.41 19.80 -8.95
C SER A 12 -1.50 19.00 -8.22
N LEU A 13 -2.28 19.66 -7.35
CA LEU A 13 -3.40 19.06 -6.63
C LEU A 13 -4.58 18.73 -7.55
N GLU A 14 -4.74 19.47 -8.65
CA GLU A 14 -5.75 19.22 -9.69
C GLU A 14 -5.25 18.23 -10.76
N SER A 15 -4.12 17.55 -10.55
CA SER A 15 -3.63 16.54 -11.48
C SER A 15 -4.28 15.18 -11.27
N PHE A 16 -4.48 14.45 -12.36
CA PHE A 16 -4.98 13.08 -12.31
C PHE A 16 -4.05 12.15 -11.49
N GLU A 17 -2.74 12.33 -11.58
CA GLU A 17 -1.75 11.59 -10.78
C GLU A 17 -1.97 11.79 -9.27
N PHE A 18 -2.30 13.02 -8.86
CA PHE A 18 -2.60 13.31 -7.46
C PHE A 18 -3.91 12.65 -7.01
N LEU A 19 -4.97 12.74 -7.81
CA LEU A 19 -6.25 12.07 -7.52
C LEU A 19 -6.08 10.55 -7.38
N LEU A 20 -5.38 9.92 -8.33
CA LEU A 20 -5.06 8.50 -8.26
C LEU A 20 -4.25 8.17 -7.01
N GLY A 21 -3.26 9.01 -6.68
CA GLY A 21 -2.49 8.89 -5.45
C GLY A 21 -3.37 8.93 -4.19
N ILE A 22 -4.35 9.82 -4.14
CA ILE A 22 -5.31 9.94 -3.02
C ILE A 22 -6.18 8.70 -2.90
N VAL A 23 -6.71 8.17 -4.00
CA VAL A 23 -7.50 6.92 -4.00
C VAL A 23 -6.66 5.77 -3.42
N ILE A 24 -5.42 5.62 -3.88
CA ILE A 24 -4.52 4.58 -3.39
C ILE A 24 -4.22 4.75 -1.90
N TRP A 25 -3.93 5.98 -1.46
CA TRP A 25 -3.66 6.27 -0.06
C TRP A 25 -4.87 6.02 0.83
N TYR A 26 -6.08 6.35 0.35
CA TYR A 26 -7.31 6.10 1.08
C TYR A 26 -7.46 4.62 1.39
N ASP A 27 -7.33 3.72 0.40
CA ASP A 27 -7.48 2.28 0.60
C ASP A 27 -6.44 1.73 1.60
N ILE A 28 -5.19 2.17 1.47
CA ILE A 28 -4.11 1.77 2.37
C ILE A 28 -4.38 2.22 3.81
N LEU A 29 -4.67 3.51 3.99
CA LEU A 29 -4.89 4.10 5.31
C LEU A 29 -6.17 3.58 5.95
N PHE A 30 -7.21 3.32 5.17
CA PHE A 30 -8.45 2.76 5.65
C PHE A 30 -8.24 1.37 6.27
N CYS A 31 -7.56 0.47 5.54
CA CYS A 31 -7.23 -0.86 6.04
C CYS A 31 -6.39 -0.79 7.32
N ILE A 32 -5.32 0.03 7.32
CA ILE A 32 -4.45 0.21 8.49
C ILE A 32 -5.22 0.77 9.68
N ASN A 33 -6.07 1.78 9.47
CA ASN A 33 -6.87 2.41 10.53
C ASN A 33 -7.88 1.42 11.12
N MET A 34 -8.54 0.61 10.29
CA MET A 34 -9.46 -0.43 10.76
C MET A 34 -8.74 -1.41 11.69
N VAL A 35 -7.60 -1.94 11.26
CA VAL A 35 -6.78 -2.85 12.08
C VAL A 35 -6.32 -2.13 13.34
N SER A 36 -5.79 -0.91 13.23
CA SER A 36 -5.29 -0.13 14.36
C SER A 36 -6.35 0.11 15.43
N LYS A 37 -7.60 0.43 15.03
CA LYS A 37 -8.73 0.57 15.94
C LYS A 37 -9.08 -0.75 16.61
N ASN A 38 -9.11 -1.85 15.85
CA ASN A 38 -9.34 -3.17 16.41
C ASN A 38 -8.28 -3.49 17.47
N LEU A 39 -7.00 -3.29 17.16
CA LEU A 39 -5.89 -3.59 18.08
C LEU A 39 -5.88 -2.74 19.35
N GLN A 40 -6.54 -1.58 19.34
CA GLN A 40 -6.67 -0.70 20.49
C GLN A 40 -7.94 -0.96 21.33
N SER A 41 -8.77 -1.93 20.93
CA SER A 41 -9.98 -2.29 21.69
C SER A 41 -9.63 -2.94 23.03
N GLU A 42 -10.38 -2.59 24.07
CA GLU A 42 -10.18 -3.09 25.44
C GLU A 42 -10.32 -4.62 25.55
N SER A 43 -11.09 -5.25 24.66
CA SER A 43 -11.36 -6.69 24.66
C SER A 43 -10.52 -7.48 23.66
N MET A 44 -9.43 -6.90 23.13
CA MET A 44 -8.65 -7.55 22.07
C MET A 44 -7.78 -8.69 22.61
N SER A 45 -7.95 -9.89 22.06
CA SER A 45 -7.07 -11.04 22.33
C SER A 45 -5.89 -11.11 21.36
N ILE A 46 -4.85 -11.84 21.73
CA ILE A 46 -3.69 -12.07 20.85
C ILE A 46 -4.11 -12.85 19.60
N ASP A 47 -4.96 -13.88 19.75
CA ASP A 47 -5.48 -14.65 18.60
C ASP A 47 -6.27 -13.75 17.63
N SER A 48 -7.14 -12.89 18.18
CA SER A 48 -7.91 -11.93 17.38
C SER A 48 -6.99 -10.93 16.68
N THR A 49 -5.94 -10.46 17.36
CA THR A 49 -4.92 -9.58 16.78
C THR A 49 -4.22 -10.26 15.59
N ILE A 50 -3.86 -11.53 15.73
CA ILE A 50 -3.20 -12.33 14.70
C ILE A 50 -4.09 -12.48 13.47
N GLU A 51 -5.38 -12.76 13.67
CA GLU A 51 -6.36 -12.84 12.59
C GLU A 51 -6.51 -11.50 11.87
N GLN A 52 -6.65 -10.39 12.61
CA GLN A 52 -6.81 -9.05 12.03
C GLN A 52 -5.59 -8.62 11.20
N ILE A 53 -4.38 -8.84 11.71
CA ILE A 53 -3.14 -8.52 10.98
C ILE A 53 -2.97 -9.45 9.77
N GLY A 54 -3.33 -10.73 9.89
CA GLY A 54 -3.35 -11.69 8.79
C GLY A 54 -4.30 -11.26 7.66
N GLY A 55 -5.51 -10.83 8.03
CA GLY A 55 -6.49 -10.28 7.08
C GLY A 55 -5.98 -9.03 6.36
N ALA A 56 -5.31 -8.13 7.09
CA ALA A 56 -4.69 -6.94 6.49
C ALA A 56 -3.59 -7.30 5.48
N LEU A 57 -2.74 -8.27 5.81
CA LEU A 57 -1.71 -8.76 4.89
C LEU A 57 -2.32 -9.37 3.62
N ALA A 58 -3.35 -10.20 3.77
CA ALA A 58 -4.06 -10.79 2.63
C ALA A 58 -4.71 -9.71 1.75
N PHE A 59 -5.30 -8.67 2.36
CA PHE A 59 -5.81 -7.51 1.65
C PHE A 59 -4.71 -6.85 0.82
N PHE A 60 -3.56 -6.50 1.41
CA PHE A 60 -2.48 -5.82 0.68
C PHE A 60 -1.86 -6.69 -0.42
N GLU A 61 -1.77 -8.00 -0.22
CA GLU A 61 -1.30 -8.93 -1.25
C GLU A 61 -2.27 -9.04 -2.43
N GLY A 62 -3.58 -9.02 -2.17
CA GLY A 62 -4.60 -8.94 -3.22
C GLY A 62 -4.63 -7.58 -3.91
N TYR A 63 -4.53 -6.51 -3.12
CA TYR A 63 -4.47 -5.13 -3.60
C TYR A 63 -3.27 -4.92 -4.52
N ARG A 64 -2.10 -5.49 -4.21
CA ARG A 64 -0.94 -5.43 -5.11
C ARG A 64 -1.20 -6.00 -6.51
N LYS A 65 -2.05 -7.02 -6.63
CA LYS A 65 -2.32 -7.70 -7.91
C LYS A 65 -3.38 -6.99 -8.74
N ASN A 66 -4.45 -6.54 -8.08
CA ASN A 66 -5.67 -6.09 -8.76
C ASN A 66 -6.09 -4.65 -8.39
N GLY A 67 -5.47 -4.07 -7.36
CA GLY A 67 -5.84 -2.78 -6.78
C GLY A 67 -5.49 -1.59 -7.65
N PHE A 68 -4.47 -1.70 -8.52
CA PHE A 68 -4.11 -0.61 -9.43
C PHE A 68 -5.23 -0.32 -10.43
N ALA A 69 -5.73 -1.36 -11.12
CA ALA A 69 -6.84 -1.23 -12.06
C ALA A 69 -8.13 -0.73 -11.39
N ALA A 70 -8.41 -1.19 -10.17
CA ALA A 70 -9.56 -0.70 -9.40
C ALA A 70 -9.40 0.78 -9.02
N SER A 71 -8.22 1.17 -8.52
CA SER A 71 -7.90 2.57 -8.17
C SER A 71 -7.97 3.47 -9.39
N MET A 72 -7.50 3.00 -10.54
CA MET A 72 -7.54 3.72 -11.80
C MET A 72 -8.97 4.05 -12.23
N ASN A 73 -9.90 3.08 -12.11
CA ASN A 73 -11.30 3.31 -12.46
C ASN A 73 -11.96 4.31 -11.52
N ILE A 74 -11.74 4.17 -10.21
CA ILE A 74 -12.26 5.11 -9.20
C ILE A 74 -11.69 6.52 -9.43
N ALA A 75 -10.39 6.63 -9.71
CA ALA A 75 -9.76 7.92 -9.99
C ALA A 75 -10.29 8.57 -11.27
N LYS A 76 -10.62 7.79 -12.31
CA LYS A 76 -11.24 8.30 -13.55
C LYS A 76 -12.65 8.84 -13.30
N GLU A 77 -13.44 8.14 -12.50
CA GLU A 77 -14.77 8.60 -12.07
C GLU A 77 -14.65 9.89 -11.25
N LEU A 78 -13.74 9.94 -10.29
CA LEU A 78 -13.50 11.13 -9.47
C LEU A 78 -12.99 12.32 -10.30
N ALA A 79 -12.11 12.08 -11.26
CA ALA A 79 -11.61 13.11 -12.16
C ALA A 79 -12.74 13.71 -13.01
N PHE A 80 -13.66 12.87 -13.50
CA PHE A 80 -14.85 13.34 -14.21
C PHE A 80 -15.74 14.22 -13.32
N ASP A 81 -15.97 13.83 -12.07
CA ASP A 81 -16.77 14.62 -11.12
C ASP A 81 -16.11 15.95 -10.73
N MET A 82 -14.77 16.01 -10.76
CA MET A 82 -13.99 17.19 -10.41
C MET A 82 -13.61 18.07 -11.62
N ASP A 83 -14.10 17.75 -12.83
CA ASP A 83 -13.76 18.43 -14.09
C ASP A 83 -12.23 18.45 -14.36
N VAL A 84 -11.56 17.36 -13.98
CA VAL A 84 -10.13 17.12 -14.20
C VAL A 84 -9.96 16.15 -15.36
N GLU A 85 -9.05 16.45 -16.29
CA GLU A 85 -8.74 15.55 -17.40
C GLU A 85 -8.06 14.25 -16.89
N PRO A 86 -8.63 13.06 -17.14
CA PRO A 86 -8.11 11.80 -16.60
C PRO A 86 -6.93 11.26 -17.42
N THR A 87 -5.90 12.08 -17.60
CA THR A 87 -4.71 11.74 -18.40
C THR A 87 -3.43 11.96 -17.60
N PHE A 88 -2.44 11.09 -17.84
CA PHE A 88 -1.12 11.26 -17.26
C PHE A 88 -0.35 12.36 -18.00
N PRO A 89 0.34 13.26 -17.28
CA PRO A 89 1.14 14.29 -17.92
C PRO A 89 2.31 13.67 -18.70
N VAL A 90 2.44 14.04 -19.96
CA VAL A 90 3.54 13.58 -20.81
C VAL A 90 4.83 14.25 -20.37
N LYS A 91 5.71 13.51 -19.68
CA LYS A 91 7.06 14.00 -19.36
C LYS A 91 7.86 14.18 -20.65
N ARG A 92 8.44 15.36 -20.85
CA ARG A 92 9.32 15.64 -22.01
C ARG A 92 10.55 14.75 -21.94
N ARG A 93 10.73 13.87 -22.92
CA ARG A 93 11.95 13.06 -23.06
C ARG A 93 13.14 13.97 -23.40
N VAL A 94 14.19 13.94 -22.58
CA VAL A 94 15.44 14.64 -22.86
C VAL A 94 16.27 13.74 -23.77
N LEU A 95 16.26 14.03 -25.08
CA LEU A 95 17.13 13.35 -26.03
C LEU A 95 18.52 13.97 -25.97
N ARG A 96 19.52 13.20 -25.53
CA ARG A 96 20.93 13.56 -25.68
C ARG A 96 21.48 13.07 -27.02
N LYS A 97 22.53 13.73 -27.51
CA LYS A 97 23.23 13.32 -28.73
C LYS A 97 23.88 11.95 -28.49
N LYS A 98 23.49 10.96 -29.28
CA LYS A 98 23.98 9.57 -29.21
C LYS A 98 25.40 9.46 -29.77
N LEU A 99 26.24 8.64 -29.14
CA LEU A 99 27.53 8.19 -29.70
C LEU A 99 27.34 6.87 -30.47
N TYR A 100 28.20 6.60 -31.45
CA TYR A 100 28.03 5.50 -32.43
C TYR A 100 27.94 4.10 -31.81
N ASP A 101 28.50 3.90 -30.62
CA ASP A 101 28.62 2.59 -29.93
C ASP A 101 27.75 2.52 -28.65
N GLU A 102 26.79 3.42 -28.50
CA GLU A 102 25.97 3.53 -27.28
C GLU A 102 24.73 2.62 -27.37
N ASN A 103 24.65 1.61 -26.50
CA ASN A 103 23.48 0.73 -26.37
C ASN A 103 22.25 1.52 -25.88
N THR A 104 21.07 1.14 -26.40
CA THR A 104 19.80 1.90 -26.24
C THR A 104 18.92 1.42 -25.09
N ASP A 105 19.38 0.47 -24.28
CA ASP A 105 18.57 -0.19 -23.24
C ASP A 105 18.23 0.70 -22.02
N ASP A 106 18.86 1.88 -21.89
CA ASP A 106 18.65 2.81 -20.76
C ASP A 106 17.52 3.85 -21.00
N GLU A 107 16.88 3.86 -22.18
CA GLU A 107 15.70 4.72 -22.37
C GLU A 107 14.49 4.05 -21.67
N ASP A 108 13.93 4.68 -20.64
CA ASP A 108 12.73 4.19 -19.96
C ASP A 108 11.53 4.19 -20.94
N VAL A 109 11.28 3.02 -21.56
CA VAL A 109 10.26 2.83 -22.60
C VAL A 109 8.84 2.79 -22.01
N ARG A 110 8.71 2.70 -20.67
CA ARG A 110 7.42 2.56 -19.98
C ARG A 110 6.47 3.71 -20.30
N SER A 111 5.20 3.38 -20.47
CA SER A 111 4.13 4.38 -20.52
C SER A 111 4.06 5.13 -19.18
N PRO A 112 3.52 6.37 -19.16
CA PRO A 112 3.34 7.11 -17.90
C PRO A 112 2.51 6.34 -16.86
N GLU A 113 1.53 5.57 -17.32
CA GLU A 113 0.70 4.71 -16.47
C GLU A 113 1.50 3.58 -15.84
N GLU A 114 2.28 2.83 -16.64
CA GLU A 114 3.17 1.79 -16.14
C GLU A 114 4.23 2.37 -15.20
N ALA A 115 4.80 3.53 -15.54
CA ALA A 115 5.76 4.21 -14.67
C ALA A 115 5.13 4.55 -13.31
N PHE A 116 3.88 5.04 -13.29
CA PHE A 116 3.18 5.29 -12.03
C PHE A 116 2.87 3.99 -11.26
N GLU A 117 2.46 2.93 -11.96
CA GLU A 117 2.21 1.63 -11.33
C GLU A 117 3.47 1.08 -10.66
N TYR A 118 4.62 1.10 -11.35
CA TYR A 118 5.87 0.57 -10.84
C TYR A 118 6.54 1.48 -9.81
N ASP A 119 6.66 2.77 -10.10
CA ASP A 119 7.47 3.70 -9.32
C ASP A 119 6.69 4.31 -8.14
N TYR A 120 5.37 4.15 -8.11
CA TYR A 120 4.53 4.64 -7.02
C TYR A 120 3.69 3.53 -6.39
N PHE A 121 2.70 2.98 -7.12
CA PHE A 121 1.73 2.05 -6.55
C PHE A 121 2.38 0.79 -5.95
N ASN A 122 3.30 0.18 -6.70
CA ASN A 122 4.02 -1.02 -6.27
C ASN A 122 4.93 -0.73 -5.09
N ILE A 123 5.61 0.41 -5.07
CA ILE A 123 6.47 0.82 -3.95
C ILE A 123 5.63 0.99 -2.68
N MET A 124 4.52 1.74 -2.77
CA MET A 124 3.63 2.00 -1.64
C MET A 124 3.04 0.72 -1.06
N THR A 125 2.51 -0.15 -1.93
CA THR A 125 1.89 -1.40 -1.51
C THR A 125 2.93 -2.37 -0.94
N ASN A 126 4.12 -2.46 -1.55
CA ASN A 126 5.19 -3.30 -1.04
C ASN A 126 5.70 -2.79 0.33
N MET A 127 5.78 -1.48 0.51
CA MET A 127 6.15 -0.87 1.80
C MET A 127 5.13 -1.23 2.89
N ALA A 128 3.83 -1.15 2.59
CA ALA A 128 2.78 -1.57 3.53
C ALA A 128 2.91 -3.05 3.92
N ILE A 129 3.11 -3.95 2.94
CA ILE A 129 3.29 -5.39 3.17
C ILE A 129 4.53 -5.66 4.04
N VAL A 130 5.68 -5.11 3.68
CA VAL A 130 6.95 -5.34 4.41
C VAL A 130 6.85 -4.77 5.83
N SER A 131 6.30 -3.57 5.98
CA SER A 131 6.11 -2.94 7.30
C SER A 131 5.21 -3.79 8.19
N LEU A 132 4.07 -4.28 7.68
CA LEU A 132 3.16 -5.14 8.43
C LEU A 132 3.80 -6.48 8.79
N ARG A 133 4.49 -7.14 7.84
CA ARG A 133 5.20 -8.40 8.12
C ARG A 133 6.26 -8.24 9.21
N ASN A 134 7.04 -7.17 9.16
CA ASN A 134 8.08 -6.90 10.14
C ASN A 134 7.49 -6.66 11.54
N ARG A 135 6.43 -5.84 11.65
CA ARG A 135 5.73 -5.61 12.92
C ARG A 135 5.07 -6.87 13.47
N PHE A 136 4.56 -7.72 12.58
CA PHE A 136 3.86 -8.95 12.96
C PHE A 136 4.80 -10.08 13.39
N LYS A 137 6.05 -10.06 12.92
CA LYS A 137 7.04 -11.11 13.20
C LYS A 137 7.24 -11.33 14.71
N GLU A 138 7.36 -10.26 15.49
CA GLU A 138 7.55 -10.38 16.94
C GLU A 138 6.28 -10.87 17.64
N LEU A 139 5.09 -10.48 17.17
CA LEU A 139 3.85 -10.96 17.76
C LEU A 139 3.66 -12.47 17.55
N LYS A 140 3.96 -13.00 16.36
CA LYS A 140 3.94 -14.45 16.11
C LYS A 140 4.96 -15.20 16.97
N ARG A 141 6.13 -14.60 17.20
CA ARG A 141 7.13 -15.18 18.09
C ARG A 141 6.63 -15.23 19.53
N PHE A 142 5.97 -14.16 19.99
CA PHE A 142 5.36 -14.10 21.32
C PHE A 142 4.26 -15.15 21.45
N GLU A 143 3.35 -15.23 20.49
CA GLU A 143 2.32 -16.28 20.42
C GLU A 143 2.96 -17.65 20.54
N SER A 144 3.94 -18.01 19.70
CA SER A 144 4.59 -19.31 19.76
C SER A 144 5.24 -19.65 21.12
N ILE A 145 5.67 -18.65 21.90
CA ILE A 145 6.26 -18.86 23.22
C ILE A 145 5.16 -19.00 24.28
N PHE A 146 4.11 -18.18 24.22
CA PHE A 146 3.09 -18.04 25.25
C PHE A 146 1.73 -18.64 24.87
N GLU A 147 1.67 -19.39 23.77
CA GLU A 147 0.44 -20.02 23.24
C GLU A 147 -0.26 -20.86 24.33
N PHE A 148 0.53 -21.52 25.18
CA PHE A 148 0.03 -22.31 26.29
C PHE A 148 -0.78 -21.51 27.31
N LEU A 149 -0.46 -20.22 27.53
CA LEU A 149 -1.21 -19.34 28.44
C LEU A 149 -2.52 -18.84 27.83
N LEU A 150 -2.63 -18.89 26.50
CA LEU A 150 -3.72 -18.28 25.75
C LEU A 150 -4.84 -19.28 25.41
N ASP A 151 -4.54 -20.58 25.40
CA ASP A 151 -5.52 -21.65 25.17
C ASP A 151 -5.66 -22.60 26.39
N SER A 152 -6.77 -22.43 27.13
CA SER A 152 -7.14 -23.28 28.27
C SER A 152 -7.25 -24.77 27.92
N LYS A 153 -7.64 -25.12 26.69
CA LYS A 153 -7.76 -26.52 26.26
C LYS A 153 -6.39 -27.14 26.05
N ARG A 154 -5.44 -26.37 25.51
CA ARG A 154 -4.05 -26.81 25.31
C ARG A 154 -3.25 -26.82 26.61
N LEU A 155 -3.54 -25.90 27.53
CA LEU A 155 -2.96 -25.92 28.88
C LEU A 155 -3.32 -27.21 29.63
N GLN A 156 -4.55 -27.71 29.47
CA GLN A 156 -4.97 -29.00 30.02
C GLN A 156 -4.20 -30.17 29.39
N SER A 157 -3.98 -30.14 28.06
CA SER A 157 -3.24 -31.21 27.36
C SER A 157 -1.76 -31.29 27.75
N LEU A 158 -1.11 -30.17 28.09
CA LEU A 158 0.27 -30.18 28.61
C LEU A 158 0.36 -30.86 29.97
N TYR A 159 -0.62 -30.60 30.85
CA TYR A 159 -0.70 -31.22 32.17
C TYR A 159 -0.92 -32.75 32.11
N GLU A 160 -1.64 -33.23 31.10
CA GLU A 160 -1.86 -34.67 30.86
C GLU A 160 -0.63 -35.37 30.26
N SER A 161 0.27 -34.64 29.61
CA SER A 161 1.48 -35.21 28.98
C SER A 161 2.69 -35.39 29.92
N GLU A 162 2.63 -34.83 31.13
CA GLU A 162 3.67 -34.94 32.17
C GLU A 162 3.35 -36.00 33.24
N LEU A 163 2.26 -36.76 33.09
CA LEU A 163 1.86 -37.88 33.96
C LEU A 163 2.08 -39.23 33.27
#